data_AF-A0A0L0LCP1-F1
#
_entry.id   AF-A0A0L0LCP1-F1
#
_cell.length_a   1.000
_cell.length_b   1.000
_cell.length_c   1.000
_cell.angle_alpha   90.00
_cell.angle_beta   90.00
_cell.angle_gamma   90.00
#
_symmetry.space_group_name_H-M   'P 1'
#
loop_
_entity.id
_entity.type
_entity.pdbx_description
1 polymer ?
#
loop_
_entity_poly.entity_id
_entity_poly.type
_entity_poly.pdbx_seq_one_letter_code
_entity_poly.pdbx_strand_id
1 'polypeptide(L)'
;MEPQSGIKAWQWIVTVIVIIILIIIGVLVFGGDKTDTTAIDNPGTSVPSSTTGVNRIVMSDQYPGNIVYLSSVQFEKGGWVVIHADNAGQPGAIIGQTYFEKGINPGRITLTKATVEGGTYYAMLHSDNGDKTFDATKDLPLKDANGSIIMKIFRAAASVGAEIKG
;
A
#
# COMPACT_ATOMS: atom_id res chain seq x y z
N MET A 1 -57.29 21.32 -22.33
CA MET A 1 -56.17 22.27 -22.30
C MET A 1 -55.56 22.14 -20.91
N GLU A 2 -54.39 21.49 -20.78
CA GLU A 2 -53.53 21.70 -19.60
C GLU A 2 -52.94 23.12 -19.65
N PRO A 3 -52.44 23.66 -18.53
CA PRO A 3 -51.06 23.39 -18.15
C PRO A 3 -50.85 23.03 -16.67
N GLN A 4 -50.16 21.91 -16.49
CA GLN A 4 -48.90 21.72 -15.74
C GLN A 4 -48.75 22.21 -14.28
N SER A 5 -48.57 21.19 -13.45
CA SER A 5 -48.09 21.14 -12.06
C SER A 5 -46.82 21.96 -11.80
N GLY A 6 -46.91 22.92 -10.87
CA GLY A 6 -45.79 23.67 -10.33
C GLY A 6 -44.96 22.82 -9.37
N ILE A 7 -43.80 22.35 -9.82
CA ILE A 7 -42.83 21.60 -9.01
C ILE A 7 -42.34 22.50 -7.87
N LYS A 8 -42.45 22.03 -6.62
CA LYS A 8 -42.09 22.79 -5.42
C LYS A 8 -40.59 23.12 -5.43
N ALA A 9 -40.23 24.37 -5.11
CA ALA A 9 -38.85 24.87 -5.16
C ALA A 9 -37.81 24.04 -4.37
N TRP A 10 -38.24 23.29 -3.34
CA TRP A 10 -37.36 22.39 -2.60
C TRP A 10 -36.99 21.10 -3.36
N GLN A 11 -37.80 20.71 -4.36
CA GLN A 11 -37.50 19.57 -5.22
C GLN A 11 -36.39 19.89 -6.23
N TRP A 12 -36.28 21.13 -6.71
CA TRP A 12 -35.22 21.54 -7.65
C TRP A 12 -33.82 21.47 -7.01
N ILE A 13 -33.69 21.88 -5.75
CA ILE A 13 -32.41 21.83 -5.03
C ILE A 13 -31.96 20.37 -4.82
N VAL A 14 -32.88 19.49 -4.42
CA VAL A 14 -32.57 18.06 -4.24
C VAL A 14 -32.22 17.38 -5.56
N THR A 15 -32.94 17.70 -6.65
CA THR A 15 -32.66 17.12 -7.98
C THR A 15 -31.29 17.57 -8.51
N VAL A 16 -30.92 18.84 -8.30
CA VAL A 16 -29.59 19.36 -8.66
C VAL A 16 -28.49 18.70 -7.84
N ILE A 17 -28.69 18.49 -6.54
CA ILE A 17 -27.69 17.82 -5.68
C ILE A 17 -27.50 16.36 -6.12
N VAL A 18 -28.57 15.63 -6.43
CA VAL A 18 -28.48 14.23 -6.90
C VAL A 18 -27.75 14.14 -8.25
N ILE A 19 -28.01 15.06 -9.18
CA ILE A 19 -27.32 15.11 -10.47
C ILE A 19 -25.82 15.41 -10.29
N ILE A 20 -25.46 16.35 -9.40
CA ILE A 20 -24.05 16.66 -9.10
C ILE A 20 -23.34 15.44 -8.49
N ILE A 21 -23.98 14.70 -7.59
CA ILE A 21 -23.41 13.49 -7.00
C ILE A 21 -23.19 12.40 -8.05
N LEU A 22 -24.12 12.20 -8.99
CA LEU A 22 -23.96 11.23 -10.08
C LEU A 22 -22.84 11.60 -11.06
N ILE A 23 -22.63 12.89 -11.33
CA ILE A 23 -21.51 13.36 -12.17
C ILE A 23 -20.16 13.12 -11.47
N ILE A 24 -20.06 13.38 -10.17
CA ILE A 24 -18.83 13.15 -9.39
C ILE A 24 -18.49 11.64 -9.34
N ILE A 25 -19.49 10.77 -9.15
CA ILE A 25 -19.29 9.31 -9.18
C ILE A 25 -18.88 8.85 -10.59
N GLY A 26 -19.47 9.44 -11.65
CA GLY A 26 -19.10 9.16 -13.04
C GLY A 26 -17.64 9.52 -13.36
N VAL A 27 -17.14 10.63 -12.81
CA VAL A 27 -15.73 11.05 -12.96
C VAL A 27 -14.79 10.15 -12.13
N LEU A 28 -15.20 9.67 -10.97
CA LEU A 28 -14.36 8.81 -10.12
C LEU A 28 -14.26 7.35 -10.62
N VAL A 29 -15.22 6.86 -11.39
CA VAL A 29 -15.22 5.48 -11.90
C VAL A 29 -14.60 5.35 -13.31
N PHE A 30 -14.44 6.46 -14.06
CA PHE A 30 -13.98 6.42 -15.45
C PHE A 30 -12.75 7.29 -15.73
N GLY A 31 -11.75 7.27 -14.84
CA GLY A 31 -10.40 7.80 -15.07
C GLY A 31 -9.44 6.70 -15.51
N GLY A 32 -9.73 6.06 -16.64
CA GLY A 32 -8.84 5.05 -17.23
C GLY A 32 -7.91 5.67 -18.26
N ASP A 33 -6.71 6.07 -17.84
CA ASP A 33 -5.67 6.46 -18.79
C ASP A 33 -5.03 5.22 -19.42
N LYS A 34 -5.31 5.04 -20.71
CA LYS A 34 -4.54 4.19 -21.61
C LYS A 34 -3.46 5.05 -22.25
N THR A 35 -2.20 4.67 -22.06
CA THR A 35 -1.11 5.05 -22.97
C THR A 35 -0.29 3.81 -23.29
N ASP A 36 -0.50 3.28 -24.49
CA ASP A 36 0.35 2.26 -25.10
C ASP A 36 1.52 2.92 -25.86
N THR A 37 2.64 2.20 -25.90
CA THR A 37 3.66 2.13 -26.98
C THR A 37 5.06 2.70 -26.67
N THR A 38 5.91 1.77 -26.21
CA THR A 38 7.19 1.31 -26.77
C THR A 38 8.24 2.33 -27.26
N ALA A 39 9.38 2.36 -26.56
CA ALA A 39 10.70 2.48 -27.17
C ALA A 39 11.66 1.48 -26.50
N ILE A 40 12.34 0.68 -27.33
CA ILE A 40 13.31 -0.35 -26.97
C ILE A 40 14.67 0.32 -26.80
N ASP A 41 15.32 0.16 -25.64
CA ASP A 41 16.77 -0.12 -25.58
C ASP A 41 17.17 -0.63 -24.18
N ASN A 42 17.96 -1.69 -24.14
CA ASN A 42 18.69 -2.19 -22.97
C ASN A 42 20.01 -2.74 -23.55
N PRO A 43 21.20 -2.40 -23.02
CA PRO A 43 21.57 -2.87 -21.67
C PRO A 43 22.48 -1.93 -20.88
N GLY A 44 22.17 -1.76 -19.60
CA GLY A 44 23.08 -1.15 -18.62
C GLY A 44 22.36 -0.21 -17.68
N THR A 45 21.49 -0.75 -16.83
CA THR A 45 20.77 0.02 -15.81
C THR A 45 21.74 0.49 -14.73
N SER A 46 22.46 1.57 -15.04
CA SER A 46 22.88 2.54 -14.05
C SER A 46 21.59 3.04 -13.39
N VAL A 47 21.36 2.62 -12.16
CA VAL A 47 20.22 3.07 -11.36
C VAL A 47 20.38 4.58 -11.18
N PRO A 48 19.46 5.43 -11.66
CA PRO A 48 19.52 6.84 -11.35
C PRO A 48 19.27 7.00 -9.85
N SER A 49 20.35 7.13 -9.08
CA SER A 49 20.34 7.51 -7.67
C SER A 49 20.09 9.01 -7.59
N SER A 50 18.84 9.41 -7.77
CA SER A 50 18.38 10.75 -7.41
C SER A 50 16.89 10.74 -7.16
N THR A 51 16.50 10.40 -5.94
CA THR A 51 15.19 10.79 -5.41
C THR A 51 15.35 11.09 -3.93
N THR A 52 15.13 12.34 -3.58
CA THR A 52 14.99 12.88 -2.22
C THR A 52 14.30 11.87 -1.30
N GLY A 53 14.81 11.73 -0.07
CA GLY A 53 14.46 10.70 0.90
C GLY A 53 12.96 10.47 1.05
N VAL A 54 12.49 9.35 0.49
CA VAL A 54 11.15 8.82 0.72
C VAL A 54 11.30 7.43 1.32
N ASN A 55 10.63 7.20 2.45
CA ASN A 55 10.57 5.86 3.03
C ASN A 55 9.69 4.99 2.14
N ARG A 56 10.10 3.75 1.85
CA ARG A 56 9.39 2.88 0.88
C ARG A 56 9.58 1.40 1.19
N ILE A 57 8.55 0.59 0.96
CA ILE A 57 8.63 -0.88 0.98
C ILE A 57 8.35 -1.43 -0.41
N VAL A 58 9.14 -2.39 -0.85
CA VAL A 58 8.91 -3.21 -2.04
C VAL A 58 8.98 -4.68 -1.68
N MET A 59 7.87 -5.38 -1.94
CA MET A 59 7.77 -6.82 -1.82
C MET A 59 6.64 -7.33 -2.71
N SER A 60 6.70 -8.62 -2.99
CA SER A 60 5.65 -9.38 -3.68
C SER A 60 4.90 -10.26 -2.69
N ASP A 61 3.86 -10.94 -3.16
CA ASP A 61 3.28 -12.07 -2.43
C ASP A 61 4.34 -13.12 -2.12
N GLN A 62 4.13 -13.83 -1.01
CA GLN A 62 5.11 -14.72 -0.41
C GLN A 62 4.55 -16.14 -0.36
N TYR A 63 5.42 -17.15 -0.35
CA TYR A 63 4.98 -18.49 0.05
C TYR A 63 4.62 -18.50 1.55
N PRO A 64 3.67 -19.34 1.98
CA PRO A 64 3.41 -19.54 3.40
C PRO A 64 4.65 -20.01 4.16
N GLY A 65 4.89 -19.48 5.37
CA GLY A 65 6.01 -19.89 6.20
C GLY A 65 6.40 -18.89 7.29
N ASN A 66 7.58 -19.11 7.87
CA ASN A 66 8.08 -18.35 9.02
C ASN A 66 9.00 -17.19 8.63
N ILE A 67 9.16 -16.91 7.34
CA ILE A 67 10.07 -15.89 6.83
C ILE A 67 9.35 -15.07 5.77
N VAL A 68 9.44 -13.74 5.89
CA VAL A 68 9.01 -12.79 4.87
C VAL A 68 10.23 -12.16 4.23
N TYR A 69 10.26 -12.12 2.90
CA TYR A 69 11.32 -11.49 2.13
C TYR A 69 10.86 -10.14 1.56
N LEU A 70 11.71 -9.13 1.73
CA LEU A 70 11.55 -7.81 1.14
C LEU A 70 12.50 -7.70 -0.05
N SER A 71 11.97 -7.34 -1.22
CA SER A 71 12.80 -7.05 -2.40
C SER A 71 13.68 -5.83 -2.13
N SER A 72 13.10 -4.78 -1.53
CA SER A 72 13.85 -3.66 -0.99
C SER A 72 13.02 -2.88 0.03
N VAL A 73 13.69 -2.27 1.00
CA VAL A 73 13.14 -1.26 1.89
C VAL A 73 14.06 -0.04 1.86
N GLN A 74 13.46 1.14 1.77
CA GLN A 74 14.17 2.42 1.84
C GLN A 74 13.78 3.16 3.11
N PHE A 75 14.79 3.59 3.85
CA PHE A 75 14.66 4.40 5.05
C PHE A 75 15.45 5.71 4.91
N GLU A 76 14.82 6.85 5.18
CA GLU A 76 15.50 8.15 5.28
C GLU A 76 16.33 8.25 6.57
N LYS A 77 15.82 7.63 7.63
CA LYS A 77 16.47 7.37 8.93
C LYS A 77 16.18 5.92 9.28
N GLY A 78 17.14 5.23 9.90
CA GLY A 78 16.97 3.82 10.28
C GLY A 78 15.69 3.59 11.09
N GLY A 79 15.10 2.42 10.92
CA GLY A 79 13.77 2.13 11.45
C GLY A 79 13.39 0.66 11.31
N TRP A 80 12.14 0.35 11.60
CA TRP A 80 11.64 -1.01 11.67
C TRP A 80 10.67 -1.32 10.54
N VAL A 81 10.82 -2.50 9.95
CA VAL A 81 9.72 -3.10 9.20
C VAL A 81 9.02 -4.08 10.13
N VAL A 82 7.72 -3.89 10.30
CA VAL A 82 6.87 -4.69 11.18
C VAL A 82 5.83 -5.42 10.32
N ILE A 83 5.67 -6.72 10.56
CA ILE A 83 4.68 -7.56 9.88
C ILE A 83 3.48 -7.76 10.80
N HIS A 84 2.30 -7.35 10.33
CA HIS A 84 1.03 -7.57 11.00
C HIS A 84 0.21 -8.64 10.28
N ALA A 85 -0.46 -9.48 11.07
CA ALA A 85 -1.55 -10.31 10.58
C ALA A 85 -2.77 -9.44 10.23
N ASP A 86 -3.59 -9.88 9.28
CA ASP A 86 -4.89 -9.26 9.05
C ASP A 86 -5.82 -9.37 10.26
N ASN A 87 -6.56 -8.30 10.50
CA ASN A 87 -7.67 -8.25 11.42
C ASN A 87 -8.81 -7.46 10.77
N ALA A 88 -9.68 -8.16 10.04
CA ALA A 88 -10.85 -7.59 9.38
C ALA A 88 -10.50 -6.46 8.38
N GLY A 89 -9.45 -6.69 7.57
CA GLY A 89 -9.00 -5.74 6.56
C GLY A 89 -8.08 -4.63 7.10
N GLN A 90 -7.67 -4.71 8.37
CA GLN A 90 -6.77 -3.77 9.02
C GLN A 90 -5.55 -4.48 9.63
N PRO A 91 -4.42 -3.79 9.82
CA PRO A 91 -3.27 -4.33 10.55
C PRO A 91 -3.66 -4.76 11.97
N GLY A 92 -3.47 -6.04 12.28
CA GLY A 92 -3.78 -6.67 13.56
C GLY A 92 -2.53 -6.96 14.39
N ALA A 93 -2.45 -8.18 14.92
CA ALA A 93 -1.33 -8.61 15.76
C ALA A 93 0.01 -8.57 15.02
N ILE A 94 1.06 -8.14 15.70
CA ILE A 94 2.44 -8.15 15.19
C ILE A 94 2.96 -9.59 15.23
N ILE A 95 3.41 -10.07 14.07
CA ILE A 95 3.93 -11.44 13.89
C ILE A 95 5.38 -11.47 13.44
N GLY A 96 6.06 -10.32 13.35
CA GLY A 96 7.50 -10.24 13.08
C GLY A 96 7.97 -8.80 12.91
N GLN A 97 9.25 -8.55 13.16
CA GLN A 97 9.86 -7.23 13.01
C GLN A 97 11.36 -7.35 12.75
N THR A 98 11.93 -6.39 12.03
CA THR A 98 13.38 -6.29 11.81
C THR A 98 13.78 -4.85 11.58
N TYR A 99 14.91 -4.44 12.18
CA TYR A 99 15.49 -3.12 12.01
C TYR A 99 16.32 -3.05 10.72
N PHE A 100 16.23 -1.92 10.04
CA PHE A 100 16.99 -1.60 8.84
C PHE A 100 17.69 -0.26 9.01
N GLU A 101 18.95 -0.20 8.59
CA GLU A 101 19.69 1.06 8.57
C GLU A 101 19.14 2.01 7.50
N LYS A 102 19.51 3.28 7.62
CA LYS A 102 19.23 4.29 6.59
C LYS A 102 19.74 3.84 5.21
N GLY A 103 18.98 4.16 4.17
CA GLY A 103 19.30 3.82 2.79
C GLY A 103 18.37 2.75 2.22
N ILE A 104 18.75 2.18 1.09
CA ILE A 104 18.01 1.12 0.40
C ILE A 104 18.66 -0.22 0.75
N ASN A 105 17.90 -1.14 1.34
CA ASN A 105 18.38 -2.42 1.81
C ASN A 105 17.45 -3.56 1.35
N PRO A 106 17.95 -4.72 0.93
CA PRO A 106 17.13 -5.94 0.87
C PRO A 106 16.79 -6.41 2.28
N GLY A 107 15.74 -7.22 2.44
CA GLY A 107 15.30 -7.61 3.78
C GLY A 107 14.77 -9.03 3.92
N ARG A 108 14.97 -9.57 5.12
CA ARG A 108 14.43 -10.85 5.57
C ARG A 108 13.94 -10.68 6.99
N ILE A 109 12.68 -11.02 7.24
CA ILE A 109 12.04 -10.89 8.56
C ILE A 109 11.62 -12.28 9.02
N THR A 110 12.12 -12.69 10.18
CA THR A 110 11.68 -13.92 10.85
C THR A 110 10.39 -13.64 11.61
N LEU A 111 9.40 -14.51 11.44
CA LEU A 111 8.11 -14.37 12.07
C LEU A 111 8.02 -15.16 13.38
N THR A 112 7.34 -14.60 14.37
CA THR A 112 6.94 -15.29 15.60
C THR A 112 5.74 -16.22 15.38
N LYS A 113 4.95 -15.95 14.34
CA LYS A 113 3.85 -16.80 13.88
C LYS A 113 3.92 -16.97 12.36
N ALA A 114 3.88 -18.22 11.90
CA ALA A 114 3.87 -18.55 10.48
C ALA A 114 2.73 -17.86 9.72
N THR A 115 3.01 -17.40 8.50
CA THR A 115 1.95 -17.12 7.55
C THR A 115 1.33 -18.42 7.04
N VAL A 116 0.04 -18.37 6.75
CA VAL A 116 -0.76 -19.48 6.23
C VAL A 116 -1.29 -19.16 4.83
N GLU A 117 -1.49 -20.19 4.02
CA GLU A 117 -2.05 -20.11 2.67
C GLU A 117 -3.36 -19.30 2.63
N GLY A 118 -3.47 -18.40 1.66
CA GLY A 118 -4.61 -17.50 1.49
C GLY A 118 -4.66 -16.33 2.48
N GLY A 119 -3.73 -16.26 3.45
CA GLY A 119 -3.67 -15.19 4.44
C GLY A 119 -3.24 -13.85 3.84
N THR A 120 -3.79 -12.76 4.39
CA THR A 120 -3.38 -11.39 4.09
C THR A 120 -2.58 -10.82 5.24
N TYR A 121 -1.53 -10.06 4.93
CA TYR A 121 -0.59 -9.51 5.89
C TYR A 121 -0.15 -8.11 5.46
N TYR A 122 0.35 -7.35 6.43
CA TYR A 122 0.77 -5.96 6.24
C TYR A 122 2.22 -5.81 6.68
N ALA A 123 3.09 -5.36 5.76
CA ALA A 123 4.41 -4.84 6.12
C ALA A 123 4.30 -3.33 6.31
N MET A 124 4.62 -2.84 7.51
CA MET A 124 4.51 -1.43 7.88
C MET A 124 5.87 -0.89 8.29
N LEU A 125 6.18 0.34 7.89
CA LEU A 125 7.37 1.03 8.37
C LEU A 125 7.09 1.74 9.69
N HIS A 126 8.00 1.60 10.65
CA HIS A 126 7.99 2.29 11.92
C HIS A 126 9.30 3.06 12.12
N SER A 127 9.24 4.19 12.81
CA SER A 127 10.44 4.92 13.24
C SER A 127 11.22 4.13 14.28
N ASP A 128 12.48 4.48 14.49
CA ASP A 128 13.25 4.06 15.67
C ASP A 128 13.60 5.31 16.49
N ASN A 129 13.53 5.18 17.81
CA ASN A 129 13.85 6.26 18.73
C ASN A 129 15.38 6.44 18.96
N GLY A 130 16.21 5.55 18.40
CA GLY A 130 17.67 5.50 18.53
C GLY A 130 18.18 4.34 19.39
N ASP A 131 17.30 3.62 20.10
CA ASP A 131 17.67 2.50 20.97
C ASP A 131 17.79 1.15 20.23
N LYS A 132 17.38 1.09 18.96
CA LYS A 132 17.35 -0.15 18.16
C LYS A 132 16.64 -1.30 18.88
N THR A 133 15.61 -0.97 19.66
CA THR A 133 14.73 -1.94 20.31
C THR A 133 13.26 -1.62 19.99
N PHE A 134 12.62 -2.50 19.23
CA PHE A 134 11.24 -2.27 18.82
C PHE A 134 10.27 -2.20 20.01
N ASP A 135 9.61 -1.06 20.18
CA ASP A 135 8.53 -0.80 21.12
C ASP A 135 7.35 -0.16 20.39
N ALA A 136 6.27 -0.91 20.19
CA ALA A 136 5.10 -0.45 19.43
C ALA A 136 4.43 0.83 20.00
N THR A 137 4.73 1.22 21.24
CA THR A 137 4.22 2.46 21.84
C THR A 137 5.10 3.69 21.56
N LYS A 138 6.37 3.48 21.23
CA LYS A 138 7.36 4.55 20.97
C LYS A 138 7.73 4.64 19.49
N ASP A 139 7.85 3.49 18.84
CA ASP A 139 8.22 3.34 17.44
C ASP A 139 6.96 3.41 16.59
N LEU A 140 6.53 4.65 16.31
CA LEU A 140 5.27 4.89 15.63
C LEU A 140 5.36 4.60 14.13
N PRO A 141 4.23 4.26 13.48
CA PRO A 141 4.18 4.10 12.03
C PRO A 141 4.64 5.35 11.29
N LEU A 142 5.54 5.16 10.31
CA LEU A 142 5.98 6.24 9.42
C LEU A 142 4.86 6.62 8.46
N LYS A 143 4.80 7.93 8.18
CA LYS A 143 3.82 8.55 7.28
C LYS A 143 4.50 9.09 6.03
N ASP A 144 3.79 9.03 4.92
CA ASP A 144 4.19 9.71 3.68
C ASP A 144 3.91 11.22 3.74
N ALA A 145 4.22 11.93 2.65
CA ALA A 145 3.98 13.36 2.54
C ALA A 145 2.49 13.75 2.64
N ASN A 146 1.58 12.80 2.40
CA ASN A 146 0.14 12.99 2.50
C ASN A 146 -0.41 12.62 3.89
N GLY A 147 0.45 12.22 4.83
CA GLY A 147 0.06 11.77 6.16
C GLY A 147 -0.46 10.33 6.24
N SER A 148 -0.41 9.58 5.15
CA SER A 148 -0.83 8.17 5.09
C SER A 148 0.27 7.25 5.62
N ILE A 149 -0.10 6.19 6.33
CA ILE A 149 0.86 5.21 6.83
C ILE A 149 1.55 4.50 5.66
N ILE A 150 2.87 4.41 5.73
CA ILE A 150 3.68 3.71 4.74
C ILE A 150 3.63 2.21 5.04
N MET A 151 2.77 1.51 4.30
CA MET A 151 2.61 0.07 4.41
C MET A 151 2.41 -0.58 3.04
N LYS A 152 2.67 -1.89 2.98
CA LYS A 152 2.44 -2.74 1.82
C LYS A 152 1.68 -3.98 2.26
N ILE A 153 0.58 -4.27 1.55
CA ILE A 153 -0.16 -5.52 1.71
C ILE A 153 0.53 -6.60 0.87
N PHE A 154 0.61 -7.81 1.42
CA PHE A 154 1.02 -9.01 0.69
C PHE A 154 0.17 -10.20 1.10
N ARG A 155 0.04 -11.17 0.19
CA ARG A 155 -0.63 -12.44 0.44
C ARG A 155 0.39 -13.56 0.64
N ALA A 156 0.03 -14.54 1.46
CA ALA A 156 0.71 -15.82 1.49
C ALA A 156 0.00 -16.78 0.54
N ALA A 157 0.66 -17.18 -0.54
CA ALA A 157 0.10 -18.04 -1.57
C ALA A 157 1.14 -19.04 -2.09
N ALA A 158 0.75 -20.30 -2.22
CA ALA A 158 1.57 -21.40 -2.73
C ALA A 158 1.72 -21.35 -4.26
N SER A 159 1.03 -20.42 -4.90
CA SER A 159 1.24 -20.05 -6.29
C SER A 159 1.15 -18.54 -6.40
N VAL A 160 2.25 -17.90 -6.82
CA VAL A 160 2.19 -16.56 -7.38
C VAL A 160 1.35 -16.71 -8.63
N GLY A 161 0.20 -16.04 -8.72
CA GLY A 161 -0.71 -16.14 -9.86
C GLY A 161 0.06 -15.90 -11.16
N ALA A 162 0.51 -16.97 -11.80
CA ALA A 162 1.00 -16.94 -13.15
C ALA A 162 -0.25 -16.71 -13.99
N GLU A 163 -0.53 -15.45 -14.29
CA GLU A 163 -1.34 -15.10 -15.45
C GLU A 163 -0.56 -15.56 -16.69
N ILE A 164 -0.58 -16.87 -16.95
CA ILE A 164 -0.29 -17.41 -18.28
C ILE A 164 -1.49 -17.01 -19.12
N LYS A 165 -1.42 -15.80 -19.68
CA LYS A 165 -2.33 -15.37 -20.73
C LYS A 165 -2.02 -16.22 -21.96
N GLY A 166 -2.74 -17.32 -22.09
CA GLY A 166 -2.83 -18.11 -23.33
C GLY A 166 -3.60 -17.39 -24.41
#